data_AF-A0A1V5BDD2-F1
#
_entry.id   AF-A0A1V5BDD2-F1
#
_cell.length_a   1.000
_cell.length_b   1.000
_cell.length_c   1.000
_cell.angle_alpha   90.00
_cell.angle_beta   90.00
_cell.angle_gamma   90.00
#
_symmetry.space_group_name_H-M   'P 1'
#
loop_
_entity.id
_entity.type
_entity.pdbx_description
1 polymer ?
#
loop_
_entity_poly.entity_id
_entity_poly.type
_entity_poly.pdbx_seq_one_letter_code
_entity_poly.pdbx_strand_id
1 'polypeptide(L)'
;MLKIVYPICCGIDVHKNFVVATIATTDRENITTYRTKRFSTFTKDLRALALWLSNNQCVHICIESTGKYWIPIHNILEPSCQITLAHPKYVKAIRGKKTDKKDSIWIADLHKHGLVPGSFIPPADIREIRDLLRYRSKLVSFASSEKNRVQNSLTVSNIMLSSVVSDTFGKSALAILSHLLKHPDDQDFDFRPLLHGSMLKKQNDIALAIDGTINDIQAVKITLCLSHMDDIKRSYVARGTAF
;
A
#
# COMPACT_ATOMS: atom_id res chain seq x y z
N MET A 1 31.84 -27.28 6.52
CA MET A 1 30.39 -27.56 6.59
C MET A 1 29.70 -26.36 7.22
N LEU A 2 28.59 -25.87 6.66
CA LEU A 2 27.86 -24.74 7.26
C LEU A 2 27.21 -25.17 8.58
N LYS A 3 27.21 -24.29 9.58
CA LYS A 3 26.58 -24.54 10.89
C LYS A 3 25.08 -24.79 10.71
N ILE A 4 24.56 -25.82 11.35
CA ILE A 4 23.11 -26.05 11.45
C ILE A 4 22.60 -25.23 12.64
N VAL A 5 21.70 -24.30 12.36
CA VAL A 5 21.08 -23.42 13.36
C VAL A 5 19.73 -24.00 13.78
N TYR A 6 18.94 -24.49 12.81
CA TYR A 6 17.64 -25.12 13.07
C TYR A 6 17.65 -26.56 12.54
N PRO A 7 17.81 -27.58 13.41
CA PRO A 7 17.83 -28.99 12.99
C PRO A 7 16.53 -29.45 12.33
N ILE A 8 15.39 -28.91 12.79
CA ILE A 8 14.08 -29.10 12.19
C ILE A 8 13.52 -27.72 11.83
N CYS A 9 13.35 -27.46 10.54
CA CYS A 9 12.80 -26.19 10.06
C CYS A 9 11.97 -26.37 8.79
N CYS A 10 11.15 -25.39 8.44
CA CYS A 10 10.35 -25.42 7.24
C CYS A 10 10.64 -24.21 6.33
N GLY A 11 10.78 -24.45 5.04
CA GLY A 11 10.70 -23.42 4.01
C GLY A 11 9.34 -23.45 3.32
N ILE A 12 8.70 -22.29 3.22
CA ILE A 12 7.38 -22.13 2.59
C ILE A 12 7.50 -21.16 1.42
N ASP A 13 7.26 -21.70 0.22
CA ASP A 13 7.05 -20.91 -1.00
C ASP A 13 5.56 -20.56 -1.12
N VAL A 14 5.27 -19.26 -1.26
CA VAL A 14 3.93 -18.69 -1.15
C VAL A 14 3.42 -18.23 -2.50
N HIS A 15 2.25 -18.76 -2.90
CA HIS A 15 1.49 -18.33 -4.07
C HIS A 15 0.12 -17.80 -3.65
N LYS A 16 -0.61 -17.21 -4.61
CA LYS A 16 -1.95 -16.66 -4.36
C LYS A 16 -2.95 -17.71 -3.85
N ASN A 17 -2.95 -18.90 -4.47
CA ASN A 17 -3.99 -19.92 -4.25
C ASN A 17 -3.49 -21.15 -3.48
N PHE A 18 -2.17 -21.27 -3.28
CA PHE A 18 -1.56 -22.41 -2.61
C PHE A 18 -0.21 -22.02 -2.01
N VAL A 19 0.29 -22.90 -1.14
CA VAL A 19 1.66 -22.84 -0.63
C VAL A 19 2.32 -24.20 -0.77
N VAL A 20 3.63 -24.21 -0.98
CA VAL A 20 4.45 -25.42 -0.94
C VAL A 20 5.37 -25.32 0.25
N ALA A 21 5.16 -26.21 1.22
CA ALA A 21 5.91 -26.24 2.46
C ALA A 21 6.82 -27.47 2.46
N THR A 22 8.10 -27.26 2.73
CA THR A 22 9.09 -28.34 2.87
C THR A 22 9.69 -28.29 4.26
N ILE A 23 9.50 -29.34 5.04
CA ILE A 23 10.22 -29.57 6.31
C ILE A 23 11.56 -30.20 5.97
N ALA A 24 12.64 -29.59 6.45
CA ALA A 24 13.98 -30.14 6.49
C ALA A 24 14.25 -30.65 7.92
N THR A 25 14.69 -31.90 8.04
CA THR A 25 15.05 -32.53 9.32
C THR A 25 16.46 -33.06 9.21
N THR A 26 17.36 -32.59 10.06
CA THR A 26 18.76 -33.02 10.08
C THR A 26 19.04 -33.86 11.31
N ASP A 27 19.61 -35.04 11.09
CA ASP A 27 20.00 -35.95 12.15
C ASP A 27 21.36 -35.60 12.77
N ARG A 28 21.83 -36.47 13.68
CA ARG A 28 23.11 -36.29 14.39
C ARG A 28 24.33 -36.49 13.49
N GLU A 29 24.17 -37.13 12.34
CA GLU A 29 25.23 -37.33 11.34
C GLU A 29 25.27 -36.17 10.32
N ASN A 30 24.48 -35.11 10.55
CA ASN A 30 24.30 -33.97 9.67
C ASN A 30 23.66 -34.33 8.31
N ILE A 31 22.93 -35.43 8.24
CA ILE A 31 22.18 -35.83 7.05
C ILE A 31 20.79 -35.17 7.11
N THR A 32 20.48 -34.33 6.12
CA THR A 32 19.17 -33.68 6.02
C THR A 32 18.21 -34.50 5.15
N THR A 33 17.02 -34.77 5.67
CA THR A 33 15.88 -35.33 4.94
C THR A 33 14.79 -34.27 4.74
N TYR A 34 13.98 -34.43 3.68
CA TYR A 34 12.98 -33.44 3.29
C TYR A 34 11.59 -34.06 3.15
N ARG A 35 10.58 -33.37 3.68
CA ARG A 35 9.16 -33.69 3.49
C ARG A 35 8.45 -32.50 2.88
N THR A 36 8.01 -32.60 1.63
CA THR A 36 7.27 -31.52 0.95
C THR A 36 5.78 -31.84 0.89
N LYS A 37 4.94 -30.86 1.21
CA LYS A 37 3.49 -30.94 1.00
C LYS A 37 2.95 -29.61 0.47
N ARG A 38 1.92 -29.71 -0.38
CA ARG A 38 1.18 -28.56 -0.90
C ARG A 38 -0.13 -28.40 -0.13
N PHE A 39 -0.49 -27.17 0.16
CA PHE A 39 -1.74 -26.77 0.82
C PHE A 39 -2.40 -25.65 0.03
N SER A 40 -3.73 -25.54 0.02
CA SER A 40 -4.37 -24.33 -0.49
C SER A 40 -4.22 -23.16 0.50
N THR A 41 -4.52 -21.95 0.05
CA THR A 41 -4.55 -20.76 0.93
C THR A 41 -5.87 -20.60 1.69
N PHE A 42 -6.79 -21.56 1.60
CA PHE A 42 -8.00 -21.54 2.43
C PHE A 42 -7.67 -21.85 3.89
N THR A 43 -8.35 -21.19 4.82
CA THR A 43 -8.10 -21.30 6.27
C THR A 43 -8.08 -22.74 6.78
N LYS A 44 -8.95 -23.61 6.26
CA LYS A 44 -8.96 -25.05 6.62
C LYS A 44 -7.63 -25.72 6.31
N ASP A 45 -7.07 -25.48 5.14
CA ASP A 45 -5.81 -26.08 4.71
C ASP A 45 -4.61 -25.42 5.37
N LEU A 46 -4.68 -24.12 5.69
CA LEU A 46 -3.65 -23.45 6.49
C LEU A 46 -3.61 -23.98 7.94
N ARG A 47 -4.76 -24.31 8.52
CA ARG A 47 -4.82 -25.03 9.81
C ARG A 47 -4.26 -26.45 9.69
N ALA A 48 -4.52 -27.13 8.57
CA ALA A 48 -3.93 -28.44 8.29
C ALA A 48 -2.40 -28.36 8.09
N LEU A 49 -1.89 -27.27 7.53
CA LEU A 49 -0.46 -26.96 7.48
C LEU A 49 0.10 -26.78 8.90
N ALA A 50 -0.55 -25.98 9.75
CA ALA A 50 -0.13 -25.80 11.14
C ALA A 50 -0.09 -27.13 11.91
N LEU A 51 -1.13 -27.96 11.76
CA LEU A 51 -1.17 -29.30 12.36
C LEU A 51 -0.06 -30.20 11.82
N TRP A 52 0.20 -30.16 10.51
CA TRP A 52 1.27 -30.93 9.90
C TRP A 52 2.65 -30.51 10.41
N LEU A 53 2.90 -29.22 10.59
CA LEU A 53 4.14 -28.70 11.20
C LEU A 53 4.28 -29.18 12.65
N SER A 54 3.20 -29.08 13.45
CA SER A 54 3.16 -29.54 14.84
C SER A 54 3.45 -31.04 14.96
N ASN A 55 2.82 -31.88 14.12
CA ASN A 55 3.03 -33.33 14.11
C ASN A 55 4.47 -33.73 13.73
N ASN A 56 5.23 -32.82 13.14
CA ASN A 56 6.64 -33.02 12.78
C ASN A 56 7.59 -32.23 13.70
N GLN A 57 7.09 -31.68 14.82
CA GLN A 57 7.87 -30.88 15.78
C GLN A 57 8.62 -29.71 15.12
N CYS A 58 8.06 -29.16 14.03
CA CYS A 58 8.68 -28.10 13.26
C CYS A 58 8.15 -26.73 13.70
N VAL A 59 8.97 -25.98 14.45
CA VAL A 59 8.61 -24.67 15.00
C VAL A 59 9.29 -23.49 14.28
N HIS A 60 10.42 -23.72 13.61
CA HIS A 60 11.16 -22.66 12.90
C HIS A 60 10.75 -22.63 11.42
N ILE A 61 10.10 -21.56 11.00
CA ILE A 61 9.46 -21.45 9.69
C ILE A 61 10.03 -20.25 8.95
N CYS A 62 10.47 -20.45 7.71
CA CYS A 62 10.86 -19.39 6.80
C CYS A 62 9.84 -19.27 5.67
N ILE A 63 9.31 -18.06 5.47
CA ILE A 63 8.25 -17.77 4.50
C ILE A 63 8.78 -16.75 3.50
N GLU A 64 8.65 -17.00 2.20
CA GLU A 64 8.90 -15.98 1.19
C GLU A 64 7.84 -14.87 1.24
N SER A 65 8.26 -13.60 1.27
CA SER A 65 7.36 -12.45 1.26
C SER A 65 6.77 -12.16 -0.13
N THR A 66 5.87 -13.01 -0.58
CA THR A 66 5.13 -12.84 -1.84
C THR A 66 3.94 -11.87 -1.65
N GLY A 67 4.17 -10.58 -1.91
CA GLY A 67 3.11 -9.55 -1.84
C GLY A 67 2.39 -9.56 -0.49
N LYS A 68 1.05 -9.57 -0.51
CA LYS A 68 0.21 -9.72 0.71
C LYS A 68 -0.09 -11.17 1.08
N TYR A 69 0.31 -12.14 0.27
CA TYR A 69 -0.17 -13.53 0.38
C TYR A 69 0.45 -14.29 1.54
N TRP A 70 1.58 -13.84 2.08
CA TRP A 70 2.19 -14.44 3.28
C TRP A 70 1.39 -14.15 4.57
N ILE A 71 0.60 -13.06 4.60
CA ILE A 71 -0.15 -12.60 5.78
C ILE A 71 -1.12 -13.68 6.32
N PRO A 72 -2.00 -14.30 5.51
CA PRO A 72 -2.90 -15.35 6.03
C PRO A 72 -2.15 -16.58 6.57
N ILE A 73 -0.98 -16.92 6.01
CA ILE A 73 -0.14 -18.00 6.55
C ILE A 73 0.43 -17.58 7.90
N HIS A 74 1.01 -16.37 7.97
CA HIS A 74 1.55 -15.83 9.21
C HIS A 74 0.50 -15.78 10.32
N ASN A 75 -0.70 -15.26 10.06
CA ASN A 75 -1.76 -15.15 11.06
C ASN A 75 -2.18 -16.52 11.65
N ILE A 76 -2.06 -17.61 10.89
CA ILE A 76 -2.38 -18.97 11.36
C ILE A 76 -1.21 -19.60 12.12
N LEU A 77 0.03 -19.33 11.70
CA LEU A 77 1.22 -19.97 12.25
C LEU A 77 1.84 -19.20 13.43
N GLU A 78 1.63 -17.90 13.53
CA GLU A 78 2.21 -17.02 14.56
C GLU A 78 1.99 -17.51 16.01
N PRO A 79 0.84 -18.09 16.40
CA PRO A 79 0.65 -18.59 17.76
C PRO A 79 1.51 -19.80 18.13
N SER A 80 2.01 -20.57 17.15
CA SER A 80 2.69 -21.86 17.38
C SER A 80 4.07 -21.98 16.76
N CYS A 81 4.50 -21.00 15.95
CA CYS A 81 5.73 -21.05 15.17
C CYS A 81 6.56 -19.77 15.32
N GLN A 82 7.87 -19.92 15.25
CA GLN A 82 8.82 -18.82 15.08
C GLN A 82 9.03 -18.55 13.58
N ILE A 83 8.52 -17.42 13.11
CA ILE A 83 8.45 -17.11 11.68
C ILE A 83 9.56 -16.13 11.28
N THR A 84 10.36 -16.54 10.30
CA THR A 84 11.29 -15.68 9.56
C THR A 84 10.67 -15.32 8.22
N LEU A 85 10.28 -14.06 8.05
CA LEU A 85 9.78 -13.58 6.76
C LEU A 85 10.94 -13.16 5.87
N ALA A 86 11.19 -13.92 4.82
CA ALA A 86 12.30 -13.72 3.91
C ALA A 86 11.96 -12.73 2.81
N HIS A 87 12.84 -11.76 2.56
CA HIS A 87 12.74 -10.91 1.38
C HIS A 87 13.13 -11.73 0.11
N PRO A 88 12.38 -11.66 -1.01
CA PRO A 88 12.61 -12.52 -2.18
C PRO A 88 14.02 -12.41 -2.74
N LYS A 89 14.65 -11.24 -2.63
CA LYS A 89 16.07 -11.00 -2.98
C LYS A 89 17.04 -12.01 -2.34
N TYR A 90 16.81 -12.42 -1.09
CA TYR A 90 17.72 -13.29 -0.34
C TYR A 90 17.42 -14.78 -0.51
N VAL A 91 16.19 -15.14 -0.91
CA VAL A 91 15.76 -16.52 -1.10
C VAL A 91 15.58 -16.91 -2.57
N LYS A 92 15.97 -16.04 -3.49
CA LYS A 92 15.86 -16.30 -4.93
C LYS A 92 16.78 -17.44 -5.35
N ALA A 93 16.19 -18.54 -5.83
CA ALA A 93 16.94 -19.65 -6.40
C ALA A 93 17.70 -19.23 -7.68
N ILE A 94 18.80 -19.93 -7.97
CA ILE A 94 19.62 -19.75 -9.18
C ILE A 94 18.77 -20.05 -10.44
N ARG A 95 18.93 -19.23 -11.49
CA ARG A 95 18.13 -19.35 -12.72
C ARG A 95 18.38 -20.71 -13.41
N GLY A 96 17.30 -21.48 -13.61
CA GLY A 96 17.26 -22.72 -14.41
C GLY A 96 16.54 -23.87 -13.69
N LYS A 97 15.47 -24.41 -14.31
CA LYS A 97 14.60 -25.50 -13.76
C LYS A 97 13.98 -25.21 -12.38
N LYS A 98 13.42 -24.00 -12.21
CA LYS A 98 12.62 -23.57 -11.05
C LYS A 98 11.34 -24.38 -10.93
N THR A 99 11.04 -24.93 -9.75
CA THR A 99 9.75 -25.53 -9.41
C THR A 99 9.41 -25.18 -7.97
N ASP A 100 8.13 -24.98 -7.65
CA ASP A 100 7.69 -24.58 -6.31
C ASP A 100 8.22 -25.53 -5.20
N LYS A 101 8.36 -26.83 -5.52
CA LYS A 101 9.00 -27.81 -4.64
C LYS A 101 10.48 -27.50 -4.39
N LYS A 102 11.26 -27.21 -5.43
CA LYS A 102 12.67 -26.86 -5.28
C LYS A 102 12.85 -25.53 -4.56
N ASP A 103 11.97 -24.57 -4.79
CA ASP A 103 12.01 -23.27 -4.11
C ASP A 103 11.77 -23.42 -2.62
N SER A 104 10.75 -24.18 -2.21
CA SER A 104 10.50 -24.45 -0.78
C SER A 104 11.64 -25.23 -0.10
N ILE A 105 12.30 -26.17 -0.80
CA ILE A 105 13.51 -26.84 -0.31
C ILE A 105 14.66 -25.84 -0.15
N TRP A 106 14.89 -24.99 -1.14
CA TRP A 106 15.93 -23.97 -1.10
C TRP A 106 15.74 -22.99 0.07
N ILE A 107 14.51 -22.53 0.29
CA ILE A 107 14.16 -21.69 1.44
C ILE A 107 14.46 -22.43 2.75
N ALA A 108 14.11 -23.71 2.85
CA ALA A 108 14.37 -24.52 4.03
C ALA A 108 15.88 -24.67 4.29
N ASP A 109 16.69 -24.91 3.26
CA ASP A 109 18.14 -25.04 3.39
C ASP A 109 18.82 -23.74 3.81
N LEU A 110 18.42 -22.61 3.24
CA LEU A 110 18.92 -21.30 3.68
C LEU A 110 18.55 -21.02 5.14
N HIS A 111 17.31 -21.34 5.52
CA HIS A 111 16.83 -21.11 6.88
C HIS A 111 17.54 -22.01 7.89
N LYS A 112 17.70 -23.31 7.58
CA LYS A 112 18.42 -24.31 8.37
C LYS A 112 19.79 -23.82 8.84
N HIS A 113 20.48 -23.09 7.99
CA HIS A 113 21.81 -22.53 8.25
C HIS A 113 21.80 -21.08 8.80
N GLY A 114 20.62 -20.51 9.06
CA GLY A 114 20.48 -19.14 9.56
C GLY A 114 20.91 -18.06 8.56
N LEU A 115 20.91 -18.38 7.25
CA LEU A 115 21.43 -17.49 6.20
C LEU A 115 20.40 -16.45 5.71
N VAL A 116 19.16 -16.55 6.17
CA VAL A 116 18.08 -15.64 5.76
C VAL A 116 17.88 -14.57 6.81
N PRO A 117 18.15 -13.27 6.50
CA PRO A 117 17.76 -12.19 7.38
C PRO A 117 16.24 -12.05 7.38
N GLY A 118 15.63 -12.15 8.56
CA GLY A 118 14.19 -11.95 8.74
C GLY A 118 13.79 -10.49 8.57
N SER A 119 12.72 -10.25 7.82
CA SER A 119 12.06 -8.94 7.78
C SER A 119 11.34 -8.71 9.10
N PHE A 120 11.41 -7.49 9.62
CA PHE A 120 10.72 -7.14 10.86
C PHE A 120 9.19 -7.17 10.66
N ILE A 121 8.50 -7.94 11.49
CA ILE A 121 7.04 -7.98 11.58
C ILE A 121 6.67 -7.39 12.95
N PRO A 122 5.95 -6.26 13.00
CA PRO A 122 5.49 -5.72 14.26
C PRO A 122 4.50 -6.68 14.96
N PRO A 123 4.37 -6.56 16.29
CA PRO A 123 3.28 -7.18 17.05
C PRO A 123 1.88 -6.91 16.45
N ALA A 124 0.92 -7.79 16.75
CA ALA A 124 -0.40 -7.80 16.11
C ALA A 124 -1.16 -6.47 16.27
N ASP A 125 -1.20 -5.93 17.49
CA ASP A 125 -1.77 -4.62 17.83
C ASP A 125 -1.18 -3.47 17.00
N ILE A 126 0.15 -3.43 16.86
CA ILE A 126 0.84 -2.44 16.04
C ILE A 126 0.54 -2.64 14.56
N ARG A 127 0.41 -3.89 14.08
CA ARG A 127 0.08 -4.18 12.67
C ARG A 127 -1.30 -3.66 12.30
N GLU A 128 -2.30 -3.83 13.16
CA GLU A 128 -3.67 -3.35 12.96
C GLU A 128 -3.71 -1.82 12.83
N ILE A 129 -3.07 -1.11 13.77
CA ILE A 129 -2.99 0.36 13.73
C ILE A 129 -2.24 0.82 12.46
N ARG A 130 -1.14 0.15 12.11
CA ARG A 130 -0.37 0.49 10.90
C ARG A 130 -1.17 0.29 9.62
N ASP A 131 -2.07 -0.68 9.57
CA ASP A 131 -2.94 -0.88 8.40
C ASP A 131 -3.89 0.32 8.22
N LEU A 132 -4.54 0.75 9.31
CA LEU A 132 -5.38 1.94 9.32
C LEU A 132 -4.61 3.22 8.93
N LEU A 133 -3.40 3.41 9.48
CA LEU A 133 -2.55 4.55 9.16
C LEU A 133 -2.07 4.54 7.70
N ARG A 134 -1.78 3.37 7.12
CA ARG A 134 -1.45 3.24 5.70
C ARG A 134 -2.64 3.63 4.84
N TYR A 135 -3.84 3.19 5.18
CA TYR A 135 -5.05 3.59 4.46
C TYR A 135 -5.28 5.10 4.55
N ARG A 136 -5.16 5.68 5.76
CA ARG A 136 -5.22 7.13 5.94
C ARG A 136 -4.21 7.88 5.07
N SER A 137 -2.97 7.41 5.01
CA SER A 137 -1.91 8.00 4.18
C SER A 137 -2.26 7.94 2.69
N LYS A 138 -2.91 6.86 2.23
CA LYS A 138 -3.42 6.75 0.87
C LYS A 138 -4.54 7.74 0.58
N LEU A 139 -5.49 7.92 1.49
CA LEU A 139 -6.54 8.93 1.33
C LEU A 139 -5.98 10.35 1.21
N VAL A 140 -4.97 10.69 2.03
CA VAL A 140 -4.27 11.98 1.91
C VAL A 140 -3.59 12.11 0.55
N SER A 141 -2.91 11.06 0.09
CA SER A 141 -2.29 11.03 -1.25
C SER A 141 -3.32 11.19 -2.39
N PHE A 142 -4.51 10.61 -2.24
CA PHE A 142 -5.59 10.77 -3.21
C PHE A 142 -6.13 12.20 -3.21
N ALA A 143 -6.32 12.82 -2.06
CA ALA A 143 -6.71 14.24 -1.98
C ALA A 143 -5.72 15.14 -2.72
N SER A 144 -4.42 14.92 -2.51
CA SER A 144 -3.37 15.66 -3.23
C SER A 144 -3.39 15.38 -4.74
N SER A 145 -3.66 14.14 -5.14
CA SER A 145 -3.76 13.79 -6.55
C SER A 145 -4.98 14.43 -7.22
N GLU A 146 -6.12 14.56 -6.53
CA GLU A 146 -7.28 15.30 -7.06
C GLU A 146 -7.00 16.80 -7.16
N LYS A 147 -6.31 17.40 -6.18
CA LYS A 147 -5.84 18.79 -6.27
C LYS A 147 -4.99 19.02 -7.53
N ASN A 148 -4.02 18.14 -7.78
CA ASN A 148 -3.16 18.24 -8.95
C ASN A 148 -3.96 18.11 -10.26
N ARG A 149 -5.01 17.28 -10.29
CA ARG A 149 -5.88 17.14 -11.46
C ARG A 149 -6.68 18.42 -11.73
N VAL A 150 -7.22 19.05 -10.69
CA VAL A 150 -7.91 20.35 -10.81
C VAL A 150 -6.95 21.40 -11.33
N GLN A 151 -5.76 21.54 -10.72
CA GLN A 151 -4.75 22.51 -11.17
C GLN A 151 -4.37 22.31 -12.63
N ASN A 152 -4.14 21.06 -13.07
CA ASN A 152 -3.86 20.76 -14.46
C ASN A 152 -5.04 21.15 -15.38
N SER A 153 -6.28 20.89 -14.97
CA SER A 153 -7.45 21.31 -15.74
C SER A 153 -7.58 22.84 -15.84
N LEU A 154 -7.26 23.57 -14.77
CA LEU A 154 -7.19 25.04 -14.82
C LEU A 154 -6.10 25.51 -15.79
N THR A 155 -4.90 24.93 -15.75
CA THR A 155 -3.81 25.28 -16.68
C THR A 155 -4.18 24.99 -18.13
N VAL A 156 -4.84 23.86 -18.42
CA VAL A 156 -5.35 23.55 -19.77
C VAL A 156 -6.40 24.57 -20.24
N SER A 157 -7.14 25.16 -19.30
CA SER A 157 -8.12 26.22 -19.55
C SER A 157 -7.53 27.64 -19.52
N ASN A 158 -6.19 27.78 -19.52
CA ASN A 158 -5.49 29.06 -19.37
C ASN A 158 -5.84 29.84 -18.09
N ILE A 159 -6.37 29.18 -17.06
CA ILE A 159 -6.63 29.77 -15.75
C ILE A 159 -5.43 29.52 -14.85
N MET A 160 -4.72 30.60 -14.53
CA MET A 160 -3.45 30.57 -13.80
C MET A 160 -3.58 31.05 -12.35
N LEU A 161 -4.73 30.81 -11.71
CA LEU A 161 -4.96 31.21 -10.31
C LEU A 161 -3.83 30.78 -9.36
N SER A 162 -3.23 29.61 -9.58
CA SER A 162 -2.12 29.07 -8.77
C SER A 162 -0.84 29.92 -8.79
N SER A 163 -0.64 30.81 -9.77
CA SER A 163 0.52 31.73 -9.79
C SER A 163 0.31 32.96 -8.91
N VAL A 164 -0.95 33.32 -8.63
CA VAL A 164 -1.31 34.57 -7.93
C VAL A 164 -1.70 34.32 -6.47
N VAL A 165 -2.46 33.24 -6.22
CA VAL A 165 -2.97 32.92 -4.88
C VAL A 165 -2.08 31.92 -4.16
N SER A 166 -1.97 32.04 -2.83
CA SER A 166 -1.19 31.10 -2.02
C SER A 166 -1.84 29.72 -1.91
N ASP A 167 -3.16 29.64 -2.02
CA ASP A 167 -3.93 28.39 -2.02
C ASP A 167 -5.06 28.45 -3.06
N THR A 168 -4.91 27.69 -4.14
CA THR A 168 -5.91 27.57 -5.23
C THR A 168 -7.22 26.94 -4.75
N PHE A 169 -7.23 26.30 -3.58
CA PHE A 169 -8.40 25.68 -2.97
C PHE A 169 -8.89 26.44 -1.72
N GLY A 170 -8.41 27.68 -1.52
CA GLY A 170 -8.89 28.57 -0.47
C GLY A 170 -10.28 29.14 -0.78
N LYS A 171 -10.93 29.75 0.22
CA LYS A 171 -12.32 30.26 0.10
C LYS A 171 -12.55 31.16 -1.12
N SER A 172 -11.72 32.19 -1.31
CA SER A 172 -11.86 33.12 -2.44
C SER A 172 -11.63 32.45 -3.80
N ALA A 173 -10.60 31.60 -3.90
CA ALA A 173 -10.27 30.91 -5.15
C ALA A 173 -11.35 29.89 -5.55
N LEU A 174 -11.91 29.16 -4.58
CA LEU A 174 -13.05 28.27 -4.81
C LEU A 174 -14.33 29.03 -5.15
N ALA A 175 -14.56 30.21 -4.59
CA ALA A 175 -15.71 31.04 -4.93
C ALA A 175 -15.62 31.51 -6.40
N ILE A 176 -14.46 32.01 -6.83
CA ILE A 176 -14.18 32.36 -8.22
C ILE A 176 -14.37 31.14 -9.13
N LEU A 177 -13.75 30.00 -8.80
CA LEU A 177 -13.87 28.78 -9.58
C LEU A 177 -15.33 28.29 -9.68
N SER A 178 -16.09 28.38 -8.59
CA SER A 178 -17.51 28.02 -8.58
C SER A 178 -18.35 28.93 -9.47
N HIS A 179 -18.00 30.22 -9.58
CA HIS A 179 -18.64 31.15 -10.51
C HIS A 179 -18.34 30.76 -11.95
N LEU A 180 -17.05 30.61 -12.29
CA LEU A 180 -16.58 30.22 -13.63
C LEU A 180 -17.19 28.89 -14.11
N LEU A 181 -17.40 27.93 -13.20
CA LEU A 181 -18.03 26.64 -13.53
C LEU A 181 -19.55 26.74 -13.75
N LYS A 182 -20.23 27.69 -13.10
CA LYS A 182 -21.69 27.90 -13.25
C LYS A 182 -22.02 28.80 -14.43
N HIS A 183 -21.13 29.74 -14.75
CA HIS A 183 -21.29 30.76 -15.77
C HIS A 183 -20.06 30.76 -16.69
N PRO A 184 -19.89 29.73 -17.54
CA PRO A 184 -18.70 29.58 -18.38
C PRO A 184 -18.51 30.71 -19.41
N ASP A 185 -19.61 31.37 -19.81
CA ASP A 185 -19.61 32.47 -20.78
C ASP A 185 -19.44 33.86 -20.13
N ASP A 186 -19.48 33.93 -18.80
CA ASP A 186 -19.42 35.19 -18.05
C ASP A 186 -17.96 35.57 -17.75
N GLN A 187 -17.31 36.21 -18.73
CA GLN A 187 -15.90 36.60 -18.66
C GLN A 187 -15.68 37.93 -17.91
N ASP A 188 -16.72 38.75 -17.73
CA ASP A 188 -16.62 40.13 -17.20
C ASP A 188 -17.25 40.31 -15.80
N PHE A 189 -17.48 39.21 -15.07
CA PHE A 189 -18.08 39.29 -13.74
C PHE A 189 -17.19 40.00 -12.71
N ASP A 190 -17.82 40.74 -11.80
CA ASP A 190 -17.09 41.36 -10.68
C ASP A 190 -16.73 40.30 -9.63
N PHE A 191 -15.48 39.83 -9.66
CA PHE A 191 -14.94 38.88 -8.68
C PHE A 191 -14.49 39.54 -7.37
N ARG A 192 -14.43 40.88 -7.27
CA ARG A 192 -13.94 41.59 -6.08
C ARG A 192 -14.74 41.28 -4.81
N PRO A 193 -16.08 41.11 -4.85
CA PRO A 193 -16.87 40.70 -3.68
C PRO A 193 -16.53 39.29 -3.18
N LEU A 194 -15.96 38.44 -4.03
CA LEU A 194 -15.54 37.08 -3.68
C LEU A 194 -14.16 37.03 -3.02
N LEU A 195 -13.40 38.14 -3.08
CA LEU A 195 -12.05 38.21 -2.53
C LEU A 195 -12.07 38.52 -1.04
N HIS A 196 -11.26 37.76 -0.29
CA HIS A 196 -10.88 38.16 1.06
C HIS A 196 -10.09 39.49 1.02
N GLY A 197 -10.23 40.35 2.04
CA GLY A 197 -9.64 41.70 2.05
C GLY A 197 -8.12 41.74 1.80
N SER A 198 -7.38 40.73 2.26
CA SER A 198 -5.94 40.60 2.00
C SER A 198 -5.57 40.31 0.54
N MET A 199 -6.52 39.88 -0.29
CA MET A 199 -6.34 39.57 -1.71
C MET A 199 -6.71 40.73 -2.63
N LEU A 200 -7.40 41.77 -2.13
CA LEU A 200 -7.79 42.94 -2.93
C LEU A 200 -6.59 43.63 -3.59
N LYS A 201 -5.44 43.65 -2.90
CA LYS A 201 -4.17 44.18 -3.44
C LYS A 201 -3.66 43.43 -4.69
N LYS A 202 -4.11 42.19 -4.91
CA LYS A 202 -3.74 41.34 -6.06
C LYS A 202 -4.83 41.31 -7.14
N GLN A 203 -5.86 42.14 -7.04
CA GLN A 203 -7.03 42.06 -7.93
C GLN A 203 -6.67 42.12 -9.42
N ASN A 204 -5.68 42.94 -9.81
CA ASN A 204 -5.25 43.07 -11.20
C ASN A 204 -4.62 41.77 -11.71
N ASP A 205 -3.74 41.16 -10.91
CA ASP A 205 -3.11 39.88 -11.26
C ASP A 205 -4.15 38.75 -11.29
N ILE A 206 -5.15 38.78 -10.41
CA ILE A 206 -6.24 37.80 -10.38
C ILE A 206 -7.08 37.92 -11.66
N ALA A 207 -7.40 39.14 -12.12
CA ALA A 207 -8.12 39.35 -13.37
C ALA A 207 -7.37 38.71 -14.56
N LEU A 208 -6.06 38.94 -14.66
CA LEU A 208 -5.23 38.32 -15.69
C LEU A 208 -5.16 36.79 -15.56
N ALA A 209 -5.18 36.27 -14.32
CA ALA A 209 -5.09 34.85 -14.07
C ALA A 209 -6.40 34.07 -14.34
N ILE A 210 -7.54 34.76 -14.47
CA ILE A 210 -8.84 34.14 -14.77
C ILE A 210 -9.31 34.41 -16.21
N ASP A 211 -8.53 35.13 -17.01
CA ASP A 211 -8.77 35.43 -18.43
C ASP A 211 -8.51 34.19 -19.31
N GLY A 212 -9.25 33.12 -19.02
CA GLY A 212 -9.19 31.84 -19.69
C GLY A 212 -10.60 31.25 -19.81
N THR A 213 -10.72 30.14 -20.54
CA THR A 213 -12.03 29.54 -20.83
C THR A 213 -12.07 28.07 -20.38
N ILE A 214 -13.05 27.75 -19.54
CA ILE A 214 -13.32 26.37 -19.13
C ILE A 214 -14.35 25.78 -20.10
N ASN A 215 -13.91 24.89 -20.98
CA ASN A 215 -14.85 24.12 -21.81
C ASN A 215 -15.63 23.10 -20.96
N ASP A 216 -16.74 22.60 -21.51
CA ASP A 216 -17.64 21.66 -20.81
C ASP A 216 -16.91 20.42 -20.28
N ILE A 217 -15.96 19.88 -21.03
CA ILE A 217 -15.22 18.67 -20.64
C ILE A 217 -14.33 18.96 -19.41
N GLN A 218 -13.63 20.10 -19.39
CA GLN A 218 -12.84 20.52 -18.24
C GLN A 218 -13.74 20.87 -17.06
N ALA A 219 -14.89 21.51 -17.29
CA ALA A 219 -15.83 21.86 -16.23
C ALA A 219 -16.36 20.61 -15.51
N VAL A 220 -16.77 19.59 -16.27
CA VAL A 220 -17.20 18.28 -15.72
C VAL A 220 -16.08 17.64 -14.91
N LYS A 221 -14.86 17.61 -15.46
CA LYS A 221 -13.71 17.00 -14.79
C LYS A 221 -13.34 17.72 -13.50
N ILE A 222 -13.29 19.05 -13.50
CA ILE A 222 -13.01 19.86 -12.31
C ILE A 222 -14.08 19.61 -11.25
N THR A 223 -15.35 19.62 -11.63
CA THR A 223 -16.48 19.37 -10.72
C THR A 223 -16.38 17.99 -10.06
N LEU A 224 -16.08 16.94 -10.84
CA LEU A 224 -15.90 15.60 -10.32
C LEU A 224 -14.72 15.51 -9.34
N CYS A 225 -13.57 16.11 -9.71
CA CYS A 225 -12.39 16.14 -8.84
C CYS A 225 -12.67 16.89 -7.52
N LEU A 226 -13.37 18.02 -7.56
CA LEU A 226 -13.75 18.77 -6.36
C LEU A 226 -14.69 17.95 -5.46
N SER A 227 -15.69 17.29 -6.03
CA SER A 227 -16.57 16.38 -5.28
C SER A 227 -15.78 15.25 -4.60
N HIS A 228 -14.89 14.57 -5.35
CA HIS A 228 -14.05 13.52 -4.80
C HIS A 228 -13.12 14.03 -3.70
N MET A 229 -12.57 15.24 -3.84
CA MET A 229 -11.76 15.85 -2.79
C MET A 229 -12.53 16.00 -1.48
N ASP A 230 -13.80 16.41 -1.55
CA ASP A 230 -14.63 16.59 -0.37
C ASP A 230 -15.06 15.25 0.24
N ASP A 231 -15.38 14.24 -0.57
CA ASP A 231 -15.60 12.86 -0.11
C ASP A 231 -14.39 12.29 0.62
N ILE A 232 -13.21 12.45 0.02
CA ILE A 232 -11.94 11.99 0.58
C ILE A 232 -11.66 12.73 1.90
N LYS A 233 -11.82 14.06 1.96
CA LYS A 233 -11.65 14.80 3.22
C LYS A 233 -12.63 14.31 4.28
N ARG A 234 -13.92 14.13 3.95
CA ARG A 234 -14.92 13.58 4.88
C ARG A 234 -14.48 12.23 5.44
N SER A 235 -13.87 11.37 4.62
CA SER A 235 -13.45 10.02 5.02
C SER A 235 -12.32 9.96 6.07
N TYR A 236 -11.52 11.01 6.26
CA TYR A 236 -10.45 11.03 7.29
C TYR A 236 -10.44 12.26 8.21
N VAL A 237 -11.29 13.26 7.94
CA VAL A 237 -11.52 14.41 8.83
C VAL A 237 -12.68 14.12 9.80
N ALA A 238 -13.57 13.17 9.48
CA ALA A 238 -14.67 12.77 10.35
C ALA A 238 -14.29 11.66 11.33
N ARG A 239 -13.69 12.08 12.45
CA ARG A 239 -14.10 11.82 13.85
C ARG A 239 -12.87 12.08 14.72
N GLY A 240 -12.87 13.24 15.39
CA GLY A 240 -12.06 13.49 16.58
C GLY A 240 -12.52 12.62 17.75
N THR A 241 -12.61 11.31 17.55
CA THR A 241 -12.56 10.32 18.62
C THR A 241 -11.11 9.88 18.68
N ALA A 242 -10.47 10.30 19.77
CA ALA A 242 -9.15 9.88 20.18
C ALA A 242 -8.93 8.39 19.93
N PHE A 243 -7.79 8.07 19.31
CA PHE A 243 -7.05 6.88 19.69
C PHE A 243 -6.14 7.25 20.84
#